data_AF-A0A6N2KF59-F1
#
_entry.id   AF-A0A6N2KF59-F1
#
_cell.length_a   1.000
_cell.length_b   1.000
_cell.length_c   1.000
_cell.angle_alpha   90.00
_cell.angle_beta   90.00
_cell.angle_gamma   90.00
#
_symmetry.space_group_name_H-M   'P 1'
#
loop_
_entity.id
_entity.type
_entity.pdbx_description
1 polymer ?
#
loop_
_entity_poly.entity_id
_entity_poly.type
_entity_poly.pdbx_seq_one_letter_code
_entity_poly.pdbx_strand_id
1 'polypeptide(L)'
;MRKLCPNYDREDALDTVLEVPIPEEIQTMNSLALLKLVGSPLIPFQARPDQPLTRPLKDCSIEASTAKYIVQQYIAAIGGALALNSVKSMCAVGQVKMAASEMHQGEGSAHAEGKSEVGGFVLWQKEPRFMVPRTSCFWLQGSDGKVAWNQSSSQASHANRGPPRPLRRFFQGLDPRCTANLFLEAGCITEKKVNDEDCFVLKLETDSNTLKAQSSSNTEIVHHIVWGYFSQRTGLLVKFEDTKLVKMKPIKGNDNVFWETSIESVVGDYRYIEGINVAHSGKTTATLHRYGASHNHKRKIEETWMIDEVDFNICGLSMDCFLPPADLKREQGGEQ
;
A
#
# COMPACT_ATOMS: atom_id res chain seq x y z
N MET A 1 -35.38 -17.39 8.81
CA MET A 1 -34.52 -18.37 9.50
C MET A 1 -34.22 -19.53 8.56
N ARG A 2 -33.01 -19.60 8.01
CA ARG A 2 -32.47 -20.81 7.37
C ARG A 2 -31.22 -21.19 8.14
N LYS A 3 -31.27 -22.36 8.79
CA LYS A 3 -30.12 -23.04 9.39
C LYS A 3 -29.24 -23.55 8.24
N LEU A 4 -27.95 -23.24 8.27
CA LEU A 4 -26.94 -23.88 7.44
C LEU A 4 -26.10 -24.77 8.36
N CYS A 5 -26.11 -26.07 8.08
CA CYS A 5 -25.27 -27.06 8.76
C CYS A 5 -23.80 -26.91 8.31
N PRO A 6 -22.82 -27.31 9.14
CA PRO A 6 -21.40 -27.17 8.83
C PRO A 6 -20.94 -28.24 7.85
N ASN A 7 -20.14 -27.86 6.85
CA ASN A 7 -19.37 -28.82 6.06
C ASN A 7 -18.02 -29.00 6.74
N TYR A 8 -17.84 -30.13 7.42
CA TYR A 8 -16.56 -30.64 7.92
C TYR A 8 -15.89 -31.35 6.75
N ASP A 9 -14.83 -30.76 6.19
CA ASP A 9 -13.73 -31.45 5.49
C ASP A 9 -12.85 -30.41 4.77
N ARG A 10 -11.83 -29.90 5.47
CA ARG A 10 -10.51 -29.44 4.97
C ARG A 10 -9.80 -28.64 6.07
N GLU A 11 -9.10 -29.34 6.95
CA GLU A 11 -8.29 -28.75 8.03
C GLU A 11 -6.95 -28.15 7.56
N ASP A 12 -6.63 -28.20 6.26
CA ASP A 12 -5.38 -27.66 5.69
C ASP A 12 -5.57 -26.56 4.62
N ALA A 13 -6.76 -25.95 4.50
CA ALA A 13 -7.05 -24.99 3.42
C ALA A 13 -6.80 -23.50 3.79
N LEU A 14 -6.19 -23.21 4.94
CA LEU A 14 -6.14 -21.85 5.51
C LEU A 14 -4.83 -21.06 5.27
N ASP A 15 -3.92 -21.53 4.42
CA ASP A 15 -2.54 -20.99 4.38
C ASP A 15 -2.16 -20.17 3.13
N THR A 16 -3.14 -19.72 2.36
CA THR A 16 -2.94 -18.86 1.18
C THR A 16 -4.27 -18.12 0.98
N VAL A 17 -4.40 -16.81 1.12
CA VAL A 17 -4.01 -15.76 0.18
C VAL A 17 -4.02 -14.45 0.96
N LEU A 18 -2.87 -13.79 1.07
CA LEU A 18 -2.76 -12.32 1.06
C LEU A 18 -1.30 -11.88 0.98
N GLU A 19 -0.51 -12.51 0.09
CA GLU A 19 0.74 -11.90 -0.40
C GLU A 19 0.97 -12.12 -1.90
N VAL A 20 0.33 -13.14 -2.49
CA VAL A 20 0.21 -13.40 -3.93
C VAL A 20 -1.10 -14.18 -4.15
N PRO A 21 -1.94 -13.87 -5.17
CA PRO A 21 -3.19 -14.62 -5.41
C PRO A 21 -2.95 -16.09 -5.81
N ILE A 22 -3.77 -17.02 -5.28
CA ILE A 22 -3.75 -18.46 -5.63
C ILE A 22 -4.21 -18.68 -7.09
N PRO A 23 -3.62 -19.64 -7.84
CA PRO A 23 -3.96 -19.95 -9.23
C PRO A 23 -5.44 -20.24 -9.55
N GLU A 24 -6.19 -20.91 -8.67
CA GLU A 24 -7.58 -21.34 -8.94
C GLU A 24 -8.62 -20.21 -8.75
N GLU A 25 -8.33 -19.20 -7.93
CA GLU A 25 -9.22 -18.05 -7.70
C GLU A 25 -9.10 -16.95 -8.77
N ILE A 26 -8.00 -16.98 -9.54
CA ILE A 26 -7.70 -16.00 -10.60
C ILE A 26 -8.63 -16.15 -11.80
N GLN A 27 -9.30 -17.30 -11.96
CA GLN A 27 -10.18 -17.55 -13.10
C GLN A 27 -11.62 -17.05 -12.91
N THR A 28 -12.09 -16.74 -11.68
CA THR A 28 -13.53 -16.47 -11.45
C THR A 28 -13.89 -15.24 -10.60
N MET A 29 -12.94 -14.41 -10.13
CA MET A 29 -13.25 -13.16 -9.41
C MET A 29 -12.34 -11.99 -9.85
N ASN A 30 -12.59 -11.46 -11.05
CA ASN A 30 -11.65 -10.59 -11.76
C ASN A 30 -11.33 -9.23 -11.10
N SER A 31 -12.22 -8.58 -10.36
CA SER A 31 -11.99 -7.21 -9.82
C SER A 31 -11.54 -7.16 -8.35
N LEU A 32 -11.92 -8.13 -7.52
CA LEU A 32 -11.65 -8.12 -6.08
C LEU A 32 -10.20 -8.48 -5.72
N ALA A 33 -9.61 -9.47 -6.40
CA ALA A 33 -8.20 -9.83 -6.22
C ALA A 33 -7.26 -8.66 -6.58
N LEU A 34 -7.69 -7.82 -7.52
CA LEU A 34 -6.99 -6.61 -7.94
C LEU A 34 -7.11 -5.45 -6.93
N LEU A 35 -8.29 -5.27 -6.34
CA LEU A 35 -8.50 -4.32 -5.24
C LEU A 35 -7.60 -4.65 -4.03
N LYS A 36 -7.48 -5.95 -3.71
CA LYS A 36 -6.54 -6.44 -2.68
C LYS A 36 -5.10 -6.04 -2.99
N LEU A 37 -4.68 -6.08 -4.26
CA LEU A 37 -3.32 -5.68 -4.65
C LEU A 37 -3.05 -4.20 -4.39
N VAL A 38 -3.93 -3.30 -4.85
CA VAL A 38 -3.74 -1.85 -4.74
C VAL A 38 -3.88 -1.37 -3.30
N GLY A 39 -4.84 -1.91 -2.55
CA GLY A 39 -5.07 -1.52 -1.15
C GLY A 39 -4.15 -2.20 -0.15
N SER A 40 -3.38 -3.23 -0.50
CA SER A 40 -2.63 -4.02 0.49
C SER A 40 -1.59 -3.23 1.32
N PRO A 41 -1.40 -3.55 2.62
CA PRO A 41 -0.36 -2.97 3.48
C PRO A 41 1.01 -3.62 3.20
N LEU A 42 1.51 -3.43 1.98
CA LEU A 42 2.74 -4.08 1.52
C LEU A 42 4.00 -3.29 1.80
N ILE A 43 3.92 -1.98 2.02
CA ILE A 43 5.11 -1.16 2.27
C ILE A 43 5.70 -1.56 3.63
N PRO A 44 6.97 -2.01 3.71
CA PRO A 44 7.62 -2.56 4.88
C PRO A 44 8.12 -1.42 5.78
N PHE A 45 7.21 -0.50 6.04
CA PHE A 45 7.39 0.64 6.91
C PHE A 45 6.52 0.45 8.14
N GLN A 46 7.15 0.56 9.30
CA GLN A 46 6.45 0.63 10.56
C GLN A 46 6.31 2.09 10.95
N ALA A 47 5.07 2.57 11.03
CA ALA A 47 4.81 3.88 11.59
C ALA A 47 5.29 3.91 13.05
N ARG A 48 6.38 4.63 13.30
CA ARG A 48 6.89 4.91 14.65
C ARG A 48 6.38 6.28 15.07
N PRO A 49 5.39 6.37 15.99
CA PRO A 49 4.78 7.64 16.38
C PRO A 49 5.80 8.64 16.97
N ASP A 50 6.83 8.12 17.64
CA ASP A 50 7.82 8.93 18.36
C ASP A 50 9.07 9.26 17.53
N GLN A 51 9.09 8.91 16.25
CA GLN A 51 10.26 9.16 15.42
C GLN A 51 10.36 10.65 15.07
N PRO A 52 11.45 11.34 15.47
CA PRO A 52 11.63 12.74 15.11
C PRO A 52 11.78 12.84 13.58
N LEU A 53 11.01 13.74 12.98
CA LEU A 53 11.05 14.07 11.55
C LEU A 53 12.38 14.72 11.13
N THR A 54 13.25 15.05 12.09
CA THR A 54 14.58 15.60 11.88
C THR A 54 15.61 14.79 12.66
N ARG A 55 16.57 14.18 11.96
CA ARG A 55 17.73 13.49 12.56
C ARG A 55 19.02 14.26 12.26
N PRO A 56 20.02 14.26 13.16
CA PRO A 56 21.31 14.86 12.88
C PRO A 56 21.98 14.25 11.63
N LEU A 57 22.61 15.12 10.82
CA LEU A 57 23.48 14.74 9.71
C LEU A 57 24.87 14.42 10.26
N LYS A 58 25.02 13.28 10.95
CA LYS A 58 26.34 12.81 11.41
C LYS A 58 26.58 11.40 10.87
N ASP A 59 27.80 11.14 10.43
CA ASP A 59 28.30 9.82 10.02
C ASP A 59 27.44 9.09 8.97
N CYS A 60 26.96 9.81 7.94
CA CYS A 60 26.21 9.24 6.81
C CYS A 60 26.90 9.50 5.47
N SER A 61 26.62 8.64 4.48
CA SER A 61 27.09 8.84 3.10
C SER A 61 26.50 10.11 2.50
N ILE A 62 27.11 10.62 1.42
CA ILE A 62 26.60 11.78 0.68
C ILE A 62 25.15 11.50 0.24
N GLU A 63 24.90 10.35 -0.37
CA GLU A 63 23.56 9.93 -0.82
C GLU A 63 22.50 9.97 0.29
N ALA A 64 22.84 9.46 1.48
CA ALA A 64 21.93 9.45 2.64
C ALA A 64 21.74 10.86 3.22
N SER A 65 22.79 11.68 3.24
CA SER A 65 22.70 13.08 3.71
C SER A 65 21.85 13.94 2.76
N THR A 66 22.00 13.75 1.45
CA THR A 66 21.19 14.40 0.42
C THR A 66 19.73 13.98 0.51
N ALA A 67 19.46 12.68 0.71
CA ALA A 67 18.09 12.20 0.93
C ALA A 67 17.43 12.86 2.13
N LYS A 68 18.13 12.95 3.27
CA LYS A 68 17.62 13.64 4.47
C LYS A 68 17.32 15.11 4.19
N TYR A 69 18.17 15.80 3.45
CA TYR A 69 17.92 17.19 3.04
C TYR A 69 16.67 17.32 2.16
N ILE A 70 16.50 16.44 1.17
CA ILE A 70 15.32 16.42 0.30
C ILE A 70 14.05 16.17 1.12
N VAL A 71 14.08 15.23 2.08
CA VAL A 71 12.94 14.97 2.97
C VAL A 71 12.64 16.19 3.86
N GLN A 72 13.65 16.94 4.31
CA GLN A 72 13.42 18.20 5.04
C GLN A 72 12.75 19.27 4.17
N GLN A 73 13.12 19.38 2.90
CA GLN A 73 12.45 20.27 1.94
C GLN A 73 11.00 19.86 1.73
N TYR A 74 10.75 18.55 1.59
CA TYR A 74 9.39 18.01 1.53
C TYR A 74 8.59 18.37 2.79
N ILE A 75 9.15 18.15 3.98
CA ILE A 75 8.51 18.50 5.26
C ILE A 75 8.17 19.99 5.32
N ALA A 76 9.07 20.87 4.88
CA ALA A 76 8.81 22.30 4.82
C ALA A 76 7.67 22.64 3.84
N ALA A 77 7.69 22.04 2.64
CA ALA A 77 6.68 22.25 1.61
C ALA A 77 5.26 21.81 2.02
N ILE A 78 5.16 20.75 2.84
CA ILE A 78 3.86 20.24 3.32
C ILE A 78 3.31 20.97 4.56
N GLY A 79 3.98 22.01 5.05
CA GLY A 79 3.51 22.81 6.21
C GLY A 79 4.44 22.80 7.42
N GLY A 80 5.52 22.02 7.38
CA GLY A 80 6.53 21.95 8.43
C GLY A 80 6.23 20.94 9.53
N ALA A 81 7.27 20.58 10.28
CA ALA A 81 7.19 19.55 11.32
C ALA A 81 6.19 19.90 12.44
N LEU A 82 6.05 21.19 12.78
CA LEU A 82 5.11 21.63 13.83
C LEU A 82 3.65 21.37 13.44
N ALA A 83 3.27 21.68 12.19
CA ALA A 83 1.92 21.41 11.70
C ALA A 83 1.63 19.90 11.67
N LEU A 84 2.56 19.10 11.13
CA LEU A 84 2.42 17.64 11.07
C LEU A 84 2.31 16.98 12.45
N ASN A 85 3.12 17.44 13.42
CA ASN A 85 3.09 16.91 14.78
C ASN A 85 1.82 17.33 15.56
N SER A 86 1.08 18.32 15.09
CA SER A 86 -0.18 18.74 15.70
C SER A 86 -1.37 17.84 15.32
N VAL A 87 -1.25 17.08 14.23
CA VAL A 87 -2.29 16.17 13.73
C VAL A 87 -2.27 14.87 14.50
N LYS A 88 -3.39 14.57 15.16
CA LYS A 88 -3.61 13.31 15.89
C LYS A 88 -4.49 12.32 15.13
N SER A 89 -5.29 12.83 14.21
CA SER A 89 -6.16 12.03 13.35
C SER A 89 -6.51 12.79 12.08
N MET A 90 -6.88 12.06 11.04
CA MET A 90 -7.25 12.59 9.73
C MET A 90 -8.45 11.82 9.17
N CYS A 91 -9.31 12.53 8.44
CA CYS A 91 -10.31 11.97 7.55
C CYS A 91 -10.05 12.50 6.14
N ALA A 92 -10.15 11.65 5.12
CA ALA A 92 -10.26 12.10 3.74
C ALA A 92 -11.42 11.39 3.04
N VAL A 93 -12.25 12.16 2.34
CA VAL A 93 -13.37 11.65 1.54
C VAL A 93 -13.07 11.95 0.09
N GLY A 94 -13.28 10.96 -0.78
CA GLY A 94 -13.01 11.16 -2.19
C GLY A 94 -13.62 10.11 -3.09
N GLN A 95 -13.26 10.22 -4.35
CA GLN A 95 -13.76 9.41 -5.44
C GLN A 95 -12.60 8.72 -6.15
N VAL A 96 -12.88 7.55 -6.68
CA VAL A 96 -11.91 6.74 -7.40
C VAL A 96 -12.59 6.10 -8.60
N LYS A 97 -11.96 6.27 -9.76
CA LYS A 97 -12.29 5.61 -11.01
C LYS A 97 -11.22 4.56 -11.30
N MET A 98 -11.61 3.32 -11.54
CA MET A 98 -10.69 2.23 -11.87
C MET A 98 -11.00 1.64 -13.23
N ALA A 99 -9.98 1.10 -13.88
CA ALA A 99 -10.08 0.25 -15.06
C ALA A 99 -9.04 -0.87 -14.94
N ALA A 100 -9.39 -2.08 -15.36
CA ALA A 100 -8.47 -3.22 -15.34
C ALA A 100 -8.36 -3.82 -16.75
N SER A 101 -7.16 -4.27 -17.12
CA SER A 101 -6.98 -5.08 -18.32
C SER A 101 -7.49 -6.50 -18.08
N GLU A 102 -7.90 -7.15 -19.18
CA GLU A 102 -8.05 -8.60 -19.22
C GLU A 102 -6.67 -9.27 -19.05
N MET A 103 -6.67 -10.54 -18.65
CA MET A 103 -5.44 -11.31 -18.44
C MET A 103 -4.85 -11.69 -19.79
N HIS A 104 -3.69 -11.15 -20.15
CA HIS A 104 -2.99 -11.53 -21.39
C HIS A 104 -1.93 -12.60 -21.12
N GLN A 105 -1.86 -13.57 -22.02
CA GLN A 105 -0.84 -14.61 -22.05
C GLN A 105 0.27 -14.14 -23.03
N GLY A 106 1.49 -13.92 -22.53
CA GLY A 106 2.63 -13.42 -23.33
C GLY A 106 3.18 -12.03 -22.93
N GLU A 107 4.22 -11.55 -23.62
CA GLU A 107 4.93 -10.28 -23.33
C GLU A 107 4.28 -9.02 -23.94
N GLY A 108 3.18 -9.16 -24.69
CA GLY A 108 2.50 -8.03 -25.34
C GLY A 108 1.99 -6.97 -24.36
N SER A 109 1.95 -5.70 -24.77
CA SER A 109 1.46 -4.61 -23.92
C SER A 109 -0.03 -4.77 -23.63
N ALA A 110 -0.39 -5.06 -22.38
CA ALA A 110 -1.76 -5.06 -21.92
C ALA A 110 -2.33 -3.63 -21.94
N HIS A 111 -3.24 -3.34 -22.87
CA HIS A 111 -4.03 -2.10 -22.84
C HIS A 111 -5.22 -2.27 -21.89
N ALA A 112 -5.45 -1.28 -21.03
CA ALA A 112 -6.58 -1.27 -20.11
C ALA A 112 -7.86 -0.78 -20.83
N GLU A 113 -8.42 -1.60 -21.72
CA GLU A 113 -9.71 -1.31 -22.40
C GLU A 113 -10.93 -1.89 -21.64
N GLY A 114 -10.76 -2.32 -20.38
CA GLY A 114 -11.85 -2.87 -19.57
C GLY A 114 -12.86 -1.82 -19.09
N LYS A 115 -14.07 -2.29 -18.76
CA LYS A 115 -15.16 -1.47 -18.17
C LYS A 115 -14.65 -0.72 -16.94
N SER A 116 -14.82 0.60 -16.93
CA SER A 116 -14.38 1.44 -15.82
C SER A 116 -15.44 1.48 -14.70
N GLU A 117 -15.00 1.26 -13.47
CA GLU A 117 -15.83 1.34 -12.26
C GLU A 117 -15.52 2.62 -11.49
N VAL A 118 -16.56 3.34 -11.06
CA VAL A 118 -16.45 4.55 -10.23
C VAL A 118 -17.00 4.25 -8.85
N GLY A 119 -16.38 4.79 -7.81
CA GLY A 119 -16.95 4.77 -6.46
C GLY A 119 -16.29 5.76 -5.51
N GLY A 120 -16.87 5.87 -4.31
CA GLY A 120 -16.33 6.70 -3.25
C GLY A 120 -15.46 5.92 -2.27
N PHE A 121 -14.56 6.61 -1.60
CA PHE A 121 -13.81 6.10 -0.46
C PHE A 121 -13.84 7.11 0.69
N VAL A 122 -13.72 6.58 1.91
CA VAL A 122 -13.37 7.38 3.09
C VAL A 122 -12.12 6.76 3.68
N LEU A 123 -11.17 7.59 4.09
CA LEU A 123 -9.93 7.21 4.74
C LEU A 123 -9.93 7.81 6.14
N TRP A 124 -9.83 6.96 7.15
CA TRP A 124 -9.64 7.37 8.54
C TRP A 124 -8.25 6.99 9.00
N GLN A 125 -7.56 7.91 9.64
CA GLN A 125 -6.27 7.68 10.27
C GLN A 125 -6.27 8.22 11.69
N LYS A 126 -5.71 7.44 12.61
CA LYS A 126 -5.40 7.84 13.97
C LYS A 126 -4.21 7.02 14.45
N GLU A 127 -3.00 7.59 14.32
CA GLU A 127 -1.73 6.86 14.40
C GLU A 127 -1.64 5.90 15.61
N PRO A 128 -1.10 4.68 15.42
CA PRO A 128 -0.66 4.04 14.17
C PRO A 128 -1.78 3.29 13.42
N ARG A 129 -3.05 3.65 13.68
CA ARG A 129 -4.24 2.91 13.22
C ARG A 129 -4.89 3.60 12.04
N PHE A 130 -5.53 2.81 11.19
CA PHE A 130 -6.19 3.32 10.00
C PHE A 130 -7.35 2.44 9.57
N MET A 131 -8.25 3.01 8.77
CA MET A 131 -9.34 2.31 8.12
C MET A 131 -9.70 2.96 6.78
N VAL A 132 -9.95 2.17 5.74
CA VAL A 132 -10.46 2.59 4.43
C VAL A 132 -11.72 1.80 4.08
N PRO A 133 -12.91 2.36 4.33
CA PRO A 133 -14.14 1.92 3.69
C PRO A 133 -14.25 2.40 2.23
N ARG A 134 -14.64 1.49 1.34
CA ARG A 134 -15.00 1.81 -0.05
C ARG A 134 -16.46 1.47 -0.34
N THR A 135 -17.20 2.44 -0.87
CA THR A 135 -18.67 2.33 -1.02
C THR A 135 -19.13 1.50 -2.22
N SER A 136 -18.36 1.43 -3.31
CA SER A 136 -18.82 0.73 -4.53
C SER A 136 -18.61 -0.78 -4.54
N CYS A 137 -17.69 -1.31 -3.73
CA CYS A 137 -17.36 -2.74 -3.72
C CYS A 137 -17.52 -3.42 -2.34
N PHE A 138 -18.09 -2.72 -1.35
CA PHE A 138 -18.20 -3.18 0.04
C PHE A 138 -16.91 -3.83 0.54
N TRP A 139 -15.81 -3.11 0.29
CA TRP A 139 -14.49 -3.54 0.70
C TRP A 139 -13.99 -2.64 1.83
N LEU A 140 -13.53 -3.28 2.89
CA LEU A 140 -13.04 -2.65 4.10
C LEU A 140 -11.61 -3.10 4.33
N GLN A 141 -10.78 -2.14 4.69
CA GLN A 141 -9.41 -2.37 5.10
C GLN A 141 -9.13 -1.59 6.37
N GLY A 142 -8.35 -2.17 7.27
CA GLY A 142 -7.99 -1.46 8.48
C GLY A 142 -6.79 -2.06 9.19
N SER A 143 -6.35 -1.36 10.21
CA SER A 143 -5.34 -1.82 11.14
C SER A 143 -5.62 -1.19 12.50
N ASP A 144 -5.58 -2.02 13.54
CA ASP A 144 -5.64 -1.57 14.93
C ASP A 144 -4.25 -1.21 15.48
N GLY A 145 -3.22 -1.18 14.63
CA GLY A 145 -1.83 -0.97 15.05
C GLY A 145 -1.19 -2.19 15.67
N LYS A 146 -1.82 -3.37 15.59
CA LYS A 146 -1.24 -4.68 15.91
C LYS A 146 -1.41 -5.65 14.74
N VAL A 147 -2.60 -5.67 14.14
CA VAL A 147 -2.98 -6.50 13.01
C VAL A 147 -3.59 -5.62 11.94
N ALA A 148 -3.12 -5.77 10.70
CA ALA A 148 -3.81 -5.21 9.54
C ALA A 148 -4.77 -6.25 8.97
N TRP A 149 -5.97 -5.86 8.58
CA TRP A 149 -7.03 -6.75 8.12
C TRP A 149 -7.73 -6.20 6.88
N ASN A 150 -8.38 -7.10 6.13
CA ASN A 150 -9.33 -6.71 5.09
C ASN A 150 -10.58 -7.58 5.15
N GLN A 151 -11.68 -7.03 4.65
CA GLN A 151 -12.97 -7.68 4.57
C GLN A 151 -13.65 -7.29 3.26
N SER A 152 -14.35 -8.24 2.65
CA SER A 152 -15.18 -7.99 1.48
C SER A 152 -16.56 -8.60 1.69
N SER A 153 -17.59 -8.07 1.02
CA SER A 153 -18.93 -8.68 1.08
C SER A 153 -19.00 -10.11 0.54
N SER A 154 -18.04 -10.52 -0.28
CA SER A 154 -18.00 -11.82 -0.96
C SER A 154 -17.02 -12.84 -0.35
N GLN A 155 -16.21 -12.47 0.65
CA GLN A 155 -15.21 -13.35 1.27
C GLN A 155 -15.10 -13.05 2.77
N ALA A 156 -14.68 -14.04 3.57
CA ALA A 156 -14.43 -13.89 4.99
C ALA A 156 -13.37 -12.80 5.28
N SER A 157 -13.34 -12.30 6.52
CA SER A 157 -12.31 -11.35 6.93
C SER A 157 -10.96 -12.05 7.11
N HIS A 158 -9.86 -11.37 6.78
CA HIS A 158 -8.52 -11.95 6.83
C HIS A 158 -7.51 -10.99 7.48
N ALA A 159 -6.59 -11.53 8.28
CA ALA A 159 -5.47 -10.82 8.86
C ALA A 159 -4.24 -10.91 7.93
N ASN A 160 -3.49 -9.82 7.81
CA ASN A 160 -2.20 -9.79 7.14
C ASN A 160 -1.10 -10.21 8.11
N ARG A 161 -0.11 -10.96 7.63
CA ARG A 161 1.03 -11.41 8.44
C ARG A 161 2.08 -10.31 8.67
N GLY A 162 2.81 -10.49 9.76
CA GLY A 162 3.90 -9.61 10.16
C GLY A 162 3.44 -8.36 10.92
N PRO A 163 4.37 -7.48 11.27
CA PRO A 163 4.07 -6.28 12.05
C PRO A 163 3.11 -5.34 11.29
N PRO A 164 2.31 -4.53 12.00
CA PRO A 164 1.37 -3.59 11.40
C PRO A 164 2.09 -2.58 10.51
N ARG A 165 1.54 -2.35 9.31
CA ARG A 165 2.10 -1.47 8.28
C ARG A 165 1.00 -0.58 7.71
N PRO A 166 1.26 0.71 7.42
CA PRO A 166 0.30 1.55 6.72
C PRO A 166 -0.11 0.96 5.38
N LEU A 167 -1.35 1.20 4.96
CA LEU A 167 -1.77 0.92 3.59
C LEU A 167 -0.87 1.67 2.61
N ARG A 168 -0.58 1.04 1.47
CA ARG A 168 0.18 1.69 0.40
C ARG A 168 -0.38 3.05 0.01
N ARG A 169 -1.70 3.19 0.06
CA ARG A 169 -2.46 4.42 -0.21
C ARG A 169 -1.93 5.64 0.56
N PHE A 170 -1.47 5.47 1.79
CA PHE A 170 -0.94 6.59 2.60
C PHE A 170 0.30 7.25 1.99
N PHE A 171 1.16 6.46 1.34
CA PHE A 171 2.39 6.96 0.73
C PHE A 171 2.18 7.62 -0.64
N GLN A 172 0.96 7.55 -1.19
CA GLN A 172 0.57 8.20 -2.44
C GLN A 172 0.08 9.64 -2.19
N GLY A 173 0.77 10.38 -1.31
CA GLY A 173 0.48 11.80 -1.04
C GLY A 173 -0.67 12.07 -0.05
N LEU A 174 -1.26 11.03 0.54
CA LEU A 174 -2.41 11.14 1.44
C LEU A 174 -2.03 11.36 2.90
N ASP A 175 -1.00 10.66 3.37
CA ASP A 175 -0.40 10.95 4.68
C ASP A 175 1.03 11.48 4.46
N PRO A 176 1.20 12.81 4.49
CA PRO A 176 2.49 13.43 4.33
C PRO A 176 3.51 13.00 5.39
N ARG A 177 3.06 12.64 6.60
CA ARG A 177 3.93 12.20 7.69
C ARG A 177 4.45 10.79 7.46
N CYS A 178 3.60 9.86 7.02
CA CYS A 178 4.05 8.53 6.59
C CYS A 178 5.05 8.63 5.43
N THR A 179 4.77 9.48 4.45
CA THR A 179 5.66 9.72 3.30
C THR A 179 7.03 10.24 3.75
N ALA A 180 7.06 11.27 4.60
CA ALA A 180 8.32 11.82 5.12
C ALA A 180 9.11 10.75 5.87
N ASN A 181 8.47 10.02 6.79
CA ASN A 181 9.12 9.01 7.59
C ASN A 181 9.68 7.83 6.78
N LEU A 182 8.98 7.41 5.72
CA LEU A 182 9.42 6.34 4.84
C LEU A 182 10.78 6.66 4.20
N PHE A 183 10.95 7.91 3.72
CA PHE A 183 12.15 8.31 2.99
C PHE A 183 13.28 8.85 3.89
N LEU A 184 13.10 8.92 5.22
CA LEU A 184 14.17 9.34 6.15
C LEU A 184 15.41 8.43 6.10
N GLU A 185 15.23 7.16 5.71
CA GLU A 185 16.28 6.14 5.62
C GLU A 185 16.63 5.79 4.16
N ALA A 186 16.15 6.59 3.20
CA ALA A 186 16.43 6.41 1.79
C ALA A 186 17.83 6.94 1.40
N GLY A 187 18.31 6.51 0.23
CA GLY A 187 19.45 7.10 -0.46
C GLY A 187 18.99 7.92 -1.67
N CYS A 188 19.62 9.08 -1.90
CA CYS A 188 19.43 9.84 -3.14
C CYS A 188 20.31 9.25 -4.23
N ILE A 189 19.69 8.77 -5.32
CA ILE A 189 20.40 8.03 -6.37
C ILE A 189 20.69 8.89 -7.60
N THR A 190 19.72 9.73 -8.00
CA THR A 190 19.82 10.49 -9.24
C THR A 190 18.80 11.63 -9.29
N GLU A 191 18.84 12.38 -10.39
CA GLU A 191 17.86 13.40 -10.77
C GLU A 191 17.19 12.99 -12.07
N LYS A 192 15.88 13.19 -12.17
CA LYS A 192 15.09 12.77 -13.34
C LYS A 192 13.94 13.73 -13.57
N LYS A 193 13.66 14.04 -14.84
CA LYS A 193 12.46 14.76 -15.25
C LYS A 193 11.25 13.82 -15.26
N VAL A 194 10.18 14.19 -14.55
CA VAL A 194 8.91 13.47 -14.47
C VAL A 194 7.78 14.44 -14.77
N ASN A 195 7.00 14.20 -15.85
CA ASN A 195 5.90 15.08 -16.28
C ASN A 195 6.33 16.55 -16.38
N ASP A 196 7.46 16.79 -17.05
CA ASP A 196 8.09 18.12 -17.21
C ASP A 196 8.63 18.79 -15.92
N GLU A 197 8.55 18.12 -14.78
CA GLU A 197 9.09 18.58 -13.50
C GLU A 197 10.45 17.92 -13.22
N ASP A 198 11.48 18.72 -12.95
CA ASP A 198 12.77 18.21 -12.51
C ASP A 198 12.66 17.70 -11.06
N CYS A 199 13.02 16.44 -10.83
CA CYS A 199 12.85 15.75 -9.54
C CYS A 199 14.17 15.15 -9.04
N PHE A 200 14.38 15.19 -7.72
CA PHE A 200 15.30 14.30 -7.03
C PHE A 200 14.68 12.92 -6.84
N VAL A 201 15.48 11.86 -6.98
CA VAL A 201 15.01 10.47 -6.88
C VAL A 201 15.60 9.80 -5.64
N LEU A 202 14.73 9.47 -4.69
CA LEU A 202 15.07 8.74 -3.48
C LEU A 202 14.71 7.26 -3.63
N LYS A 203 15.61 6.37 -3.21
CA LYS A 203 15.44 4.91 -3.20
C LYS A 203 15.47 4.39 -1.78
N LEU A 204 14.53 3.50 -1.46
CA LEU A 204 14.56 2.67 -0.27
C LEU A 204 14.50 1.20 -0.71
N GLU A 205 15.37 0.37 -0.14
CA GLU A 205 15.35 -1.07 -0.32
C GLU A 205 15.15 -1.75 1.02
N THR A 206 14.23 -2.70 1.06
CA THR A 206 13.82 -3.35 2.31
C THR A 206 14.89 -4.31 2.79
N ASP A 207 15.20 -4.27 4.08
CA ASP A 207 16.23 -5.13 4.66
C ASP A 207 15.82 -6.61 4.69
N SER A 208 16.82 -7.49 4.61
CA SER A 208 16.61 -8.94 4.55
C SER A 208 15.85 -9.51 5.75
N ASN A 209 15.97 -8.92 6.96
CA ASN A 209 15.28 -9.43 8.14
C ASN A 209 13.78 -9.13 8.04
N THR A 210 13.41 -7.94 7.58
CA THR A 210 12.01 -7.56 7.34
C THR A 210 11.39 -8.41 6.23
N LEU A 211 12.12 -8.67 5.15
CA LEU A 211 11.65 -9.55 4.06
C LEU A 211 11.42 -11.00 4.55
N LYS A 212 12.33 -11.53 5.37
CA LYS A 212 12.19 -12.88 5.97
C LYS A 212 11.02 -12.95 6.93
N ALA A 213 10.80 -11.93 7.76
CA ALA A 213 9.68 -11.88 8.70
C ALA A 213 8.31 -11.84 8.02
N GLN A 214 8.25 -11.45 6.75
CA GLN A 214 7.03 -11.44 5.93
C GLN A 214 6.91 -12.66 5.00
N SER A 215 7.97 -13.46 4.87
CA SER A 215 7.95 -14.68 4.07
C SER A 215 7.17 -15.80 4.78
N SER A 216 6.72 -16.80 4.03
CA SER A 216 5.94 -17.93 4.56
C SER A 216 6.60 -19.29 4.31
N SER A 217 5.95 -20.36 4.75
CA SER A 217 6.32 -21.74 4.43
C SER A 217 6.43 -21.96 2.92
N ASN A 218 5.54 -21.32 2.14
CA ASN A 218 5.38 -21.52 0.69
C ASN A 218 5.91 -20.37 -0.18
N THR A 219 6.27 -19.24 0.42
CA THR A 219 6.72 -18.04 -0.32
C THR A 219 7.98 -17.44 0.28
N GLU A 220 8.80 -16.84 -0.58
CA GLU A 220 10.00 -16.07 -0.22
C GLU A 220 9.90 -14.69 -0.88
N ILE A 221 9.98 -13.61 -0.11
CA ILE A 221 10.06 -12.27 -0.68
C ILE A 221 11.52 -11.99 -1.02
N VAL A 222 11.81 -11.87 -2.32
CA VAL A 222 13.17 -11.71 -2.84
C VAL A 222 13.66 -10.29 -2.62
N HIS A 223 12.83 -9.30 -2.96
CA HIS A 223 13.13 -7.89 -2.70
C HIS A 223 11.85 -7.06 -2.70
N HIS A 224 11.92 -5.91 -2.03
CA HIS A 224 10.93 -4.85 -2.15
C HIS A 224 11.64 -3.50 -2.16
N ILE A 225 11.49 -2.78 -3.27
CA ILE A 225 12.14 -1.50 -3.53
C ILE A 225 11.07 -0.43 -3.68
N VAL A 226 11.29 0.73 -3.07
CA VAL A 226 10.40 1.89 -3.12
C VAL A 226 11.17 3.09 -3.65
N TRP A 227 10.52 3.90 -4.47
CA TRP A 227 11.05 5.13 -5.05
C TRP A 227 10.13 6.32 -4.80
N GLY A 228 10.74 7.45 -4.47
CA GLY A 228 10.06 8.73 -4.29
C GLY A 228 10.71 9.79 -5.16
N TYR A 229 9.89 10.50 -5.94
CA TYR A 229 10.33 11.54 -6.85
C TYR A 229 9.86 12.88 -6.28
N PHE A 230 10.80 13.70 -5.83
CA PHE A 230 10.51 14.97 -5.16
C PHE A 230 10.89 16.13 -6.07
N SER A 231 9.93 17.03 -6.34
CA SER A 231 10.14 18.22 -7.17
C SER A 231 11.27 19.07 -6.62
N GLN A 232 12.25 19.41 -7.46
CA GLN A 232 13.34 20.31 -7.08
C GLN A 232 12.85 21.74 -6.83
N ARG A 233 11.75 22.13 -7.49
CA ARG A 233 11.16 23.48 -7.42
C ARG A 233 10.27 23.68 -6.20
N THR A 234 9.45 22.68 -5.86
CA THR A 234 8.41 22.80 -4.82
C THR A 234 8.70 21.97 -3.57
N GLY A 235 9.63 21.01 -3.64
CA GLY A 235 9.89 20.04 -2.58
C GLY A 235 8.82 18.95 -2.44
N LEU A 236 7.69 19.05 -3.15
CA LEU A 236 6.57 18.11 -3.04
C LEU A 236 6.86 16.78 -3.75
N LEU A 237 6.25 15.70 -3.26
CA LEU A 237 6.25 14.41 -3.95
C LEU A 237 5.44 14.51 -5.24
N VAL A 238 6.03 14.11 -6.36
CA VAL A 238 5.43 14.11 -7.71
C VAL A 238 5.04 12.71 -8.14
N LYS A 239 5.90 11.72 -7.84
CA LYS A 239 5.68 10.32 -8.18
C LYS A 239 6.15 9.41 -7.04
N PHE A 240 5.42 8.33 -6.83
CA PHE A 240 5.75 7.24 -5.91
C PHE A 240 5.74 5.92 -6.69
N GLU A 241 6.74 5.07 -6.50
CA GLU A 241 6.78 3.73 -7.10
C GLU A 241 7.17 2.68 -6.07
N ASP A 242 6.63 1.47 -6.18
CA ASP A 242 7.14 0.31 -5.45
C ASP A 242 7.09 -0.96 -6.28
N THR A 243 8.13 -1.78 -6.15
CA THR A 243 8.23 -3.11 -6.76
C THR A 243 8.52 -4.16 -5.71
N LYS A 244 7.65 -5.16 -5.57
CA LYS A 244 7.82 -6.32 -4.69
C LYS A 244 7.90 -7.59 -5.53
N LEU A 245 9.00 -8.34 -5.38
CA LEU A 245 9.21 -9.64 -6.02
C LEU A 245 9.06 -10.76 -4.99
N VAL A 246 8.19 -11.71 -5.29
CA VAL A 246 7.95 -12.91 -4.48
C VAL A 246 8.27 -14.15 -5.31
N LYS A 247 9.05 -15.04 -4.73
CA LYS A 247 9.34 -16.37 -5.26
C LYS A 247 8.48 -17.40 -4.55
N MET A 248 7.82 -18.26 -5.32
CA MET A 248 7.09 -19.41 -4.78
C MET A 248 8.07 -20.56 -4.54
N LYS A 249 7.97 -21.20 -3.37
CA LYS A 249 8.72 -22.42 -3.08
C LYS A 249 8.06 -23.59 -3.83
N PRO A 250 8.84 -24.45 -4.50
CA PRO A 250 8.29 -25.55 -5.28
C PRO A 250 7.61 -26.57 -4.35
N ILE A 251 6.37 -26.93 -4.66
CA ILE A 251 5.62 -27.98 -3.94
C ILE A 251 6.06 -29.38 -4.42
N LYS A 252 6.27 -29.53 -5.75
CA LYS A 252 6.86 -30.70 -6.42
C LYS A 252 7.57 -30.24 -7.70
N GLY A 253 8.81 -30.69 -7.95
CA GLY A 253 9.61 -30.28 -9.12
C GLY A 253 10.63 -29.16 -8.84
N ASN A 254 11.33 -28.67 -9.88
CA ASN A 254 12.41 -27.68 -9.76
C ASN A 254 12.07 -26.32 -10.41
N ASP A 255 10.81 -26.12 -10.81
CA ASP A 255 10.41 -24.89 -11.50
C ASP A 255 10.15 -23.78 -10.49
N ASN A 256 10.91 -22.68 -10.61
CA ASN A 256 10.69 -21.48 -9.82
C ASN A 256 9.61 -20.63 -10.48
N VAL A 257 8.57 -20.29 -9.72
CA VAL A 257 7.53 -19.34 -10.13
C VAL A 257 7.74 -18.03 -9.38
N PHE A 258 7.71 -16.93 -10.11
CA PHE A 258 7.89 -15.59 -9.59
C PHE A 258 6.65 -14.74 -9.80
N TRP A 259 6.39 -13.87 -8.83
CA TRP A 259 5.34 -12.87 -8.86
C TRP A 259 5.93 -11.52 -8.53
N GLU A 260 5.86 -10.63 -9.50
CA GLU A 260 6.28 -9.24 -9.37
C GLU A 260 5.06 -8.35 -9.34
N THR A 261 4.98 -7.51 -8.30
CA THR A 261 4.00 -6.44 -8.20
C THR A 261 4.73 -5.11 -8.35
N SER A 262 4.38 -4.34 -9.37
CA SER A 262 4.93 -2.99 -9.60
C SER A 262 3.81 -1.97 -9.59
N ILE A 263 3.99 -0.91 -8.81
CA ILE A 263 3.01 0.18 -8.70
C ILE A 263 3.70 1.50 -8.98
N GLU A 264 3.02 2.35 -9.74
CA GLU A 264 3.46 3.69 -10.08
C GLU A 264 2.31 4.67 -9.84
N SER A 265 2.52 5.69 -9.01
CA SER A 265 1.50 6.66 -8.62
C SER A 265 2.02 8.06 -8.88
N VAL A 266 1.37 8.82 -9.75
CA VAL A 266 1.58 10.26 -9.91
C VAL A 266 0.59 10.97 -9.02
N VAL A 267 1.06 11.95 -8.25
CA VAL A 267 0.25 12.68 -7.26
C VAL A 267 0.36 14.18 -7.52
N GLY A 268 -0.71 14.91 -7.26
CA GLY A 268 -0.78 16.33 -7.56
C GLY A 268 -1.97 17.02 -6.91
N ASP A 269 -2.25 18.24 -7.39
CA ASP A 269 -3.30 19.11 -6.83
C ASP A 269 -3.14 19.29 -5.32
N TYR A 270 -1.95 19.72 -4.93
CA TYR A 270 -1.63 19.98 -3.53
C TYR A 270 -2.34 21.23 -3.05
N ARG A 271 -3.10 21.10 -1.95
CA ARG A 271 -3.85 22.20 -1.34
C ARG A 271 -3.56 22.27 0.15
N TYR A 272 -3.46 23.50 0.67
CA TYR A 272 -3.34 23.74 2.09
C TYR A 272 -4.68 23.60 2.79
N ILE A 273 -4.77 22.66 3.73
CA ILE A 273 -5.90 22.44 4.64
C ILE A 273 -5.34 22.57 6.06
N GLU A 274 -5.85 23.53 6.84
CA GLU A 274 -5.38 23.81 8.21
C GLU A 274 -3.85 23.94 8.36
N GLY A 275 -3.18 24.49 7.34
CA GLY A 275 -1.72 24.68 7.32
C GLY A 275 -0.91 23.48 6.83
N ILE A 276 -1.56 22.40 6.41
CA ILE A 276 -0.91 21.19 5.88
C ILE A 276 -1.22 21.06 4.39
N ASN A 277 -0.19 20.85 3.56
CA ASN A 277 -0.33 20.68 2.12
C ASN A 277 -0.59 19.21 1.78
N VAL A 278 -1.78 18.89 1.27
CA VAL A 278 -2.20 17.51 0.97
C VAL A 278 -2.52 17.38 -0.51
N ALA A 279 -2.09 16.29 -1.14
CA ALA A 279 -2.43 15.99 -2.53
C ALA A 279 -3.93 15.66 -2.65
N HIS A 280 -4.66 16.33 -3.54
CA HIS A 280 -6.09 16.09 -3.76
C HIS A 280 -6.37 15.26 -5.01
N SER A 281 -5.36 14.89 -5.78
CA SER A 281 -5.56 13.99 -6.92
C SER A 281 -4.35 13.12 -7.22
N GLY A 282 -4.60 12.01 -7.91
CA GLY A 282 -3.53 11.20 -8.44
C GLY A 282 -4.01 10.14 -9.44
N LYS A 283 -3.04 9.61 -10.17
CA LYS A 283 -3.22 8.47 -11.07
C LYS A 283 -2.25 7.37 -10.66
N THR A 284 -2.78 6.18 -10.40
CA THR A 284 -1.97 5.01 -10.03
C THR A 284 -2.14 3.91 -11.05
N THR A 285 -1.03 3.28 -11.42
CA THR A 285 -0.98 2.07 -12.23
C THR A 285 -0.40 0.96 -11.39
N ALA A 286 -1.08 -0.18 -11.29
CA ALA A 286 -0.59 -1.38 -10.65
C ALA A 286 -0.45 -2.50 -11.67
N THR A 287 0.69 -3.15 -11.71
CA THR A 287 1.00 -4.26 -12.60
C THR A 287 1.33 -5.48 -11.77
N LEU A 288 0.68 -6.60 -12.08
CA LEU A 288 0.99 -7.91 -11.54
C LEU A 288 1.55 -8.77 -12.67
N HIS A 289 2.76 -9.27 -12.50
CA HIS A 289 3.45 -10.10 -13.47
C HIS A 289 3.88 -11.41 -12.85
N ARG A 290 3.32 -12.52 -13.35
CA ARG A 290 3.75 -13.87 -13.03
C ARG A 290 4.64 -14.39 -14.15
N TYR A 291 5.81 -14.90 -13.80
CA TYR A 291 6.70 -15.53 -14.77
C TYR A 291 7.45 -16.73 -14.17
N GLY A 292 7.99 -17.57 -15.05
CA GLY A 292 8.61 -18.84 -14.68
C GLY A 292 7.67 -20.04 -14.81
N ALA A 293 8.26 -21.24 -14.86
CA ALA A 293 7.62 -22.47 -15.35
C ALA A 293 7.09 -22.29 -16.79
N SER A 294 5.93 -22.87 -17.10
CA SER A 294 5.37 -22.95 -18.47
C SER A 294 4.53 -21.76 -18.93
N HIS A 295 4.21 -20.79 -18.07
CA HIS A 295 3.26 -19.72 -18.40
C HIS A 295 3.64 -18.37 -17.77
N ASN A 296 3.63 -17.33 -18.60
CA ASN A 296 3.75 -15.94 -18.17
C ASN A 296 2.40 -15.25 -18.26
N HIS A 297 2.03 -14.53 -17.21
CA HIS A 297 0.77 -13.80 -17.12
C HIS A 297 1.02 -12.38 -16.62
N LYS A 298 0.52 -11.38 -17.34
CA LYS A 298 0.64 -9.98 -16.95
C LYS A 298 -0.73 -9.32 -16.90
N ARG A 299 -0.98 -8.57 -15.84
CA ARG A 299 -2.22 -7.82 -15.65
C ARG A 299 -1.95 -6.41 -15.17
N LYS A 300 -2.71 -5.45 -15.68
CA LYS A 300 -2.58 -4.03 -15.36
C LYS A 300 -3.89 -3.49 -14.82
N ILE A 301 -3.81 -2.67 -13.78
CA ILE A 301 -4.91 -1.90 -13.20
C ILE A 301 -4.51 -0.44 -13.26
N GLU A 302 -5.43 0.41 -13.70
CA GLU A 302 -5.28 1.86 -13.60
C GLU A 302 -6.38 2.41 -12.71
N GLU A 303 -6.01 3.36 -11.86
CA GLU A 303 -6.95 4.14 -11.08
C GLU A 303 -6.64 5.63 -11.20
N THR A 304 -7.68 6.44 -11.13
CA THR A 304 -7.61 7.89 -10.97
C THR A 304 -8.47 8.24 -9.78
N TRP A 305 -7.88 8.94 -8.81
CA TRP A 305 -8.55 9.31 -7.58
C TRP A 305 -8.51 10.82 -7.38
N MET A 306 -9.54 11.33 -6.71
CA MET A 306 -9.65 12.72 -6.27
C MET A 306 -10.17 12.75 -4.84
N ILE A 307 -9.74 13.74 -4.08
CA ILE A 307 -10.22 14.01 -2.73
C ILE A 307 -11.12 15.23 -2.79
N ASP A 308 -12.30 15.06 -2.24
CA ASP A 308 -13.31 16.12 -2.13
C ASP A 308 -13.10 16.89 -0.82
N GLU A 309 -12.85 16.18 0.29
CA GLU A 309 -12.75 16.74 1.63
C GLU A 309 -11.63 16.11 2.45
N VAL A 310 -10.94 16.93 3.26
CA VAL A 310 -9.94 16.52 4.26
C VAL A 310 -10.22 17.25 5.55
N ASP A 311 -10.28 16.50 6.66
CA ASP A 311 -10.40 17.05 8.00
C ASP A 311 -9.31 16.48 8.91
N PHE A 312 -8.81 17.30 9.84
CA PHE A 312 -7.86 16.89 10.85
C PHE A 312 -8.48 16.91 12.25
N ASN A 313 -7.89 16.16 13.17
CA ASN A 313 -8.23 16.15 14.59
C ASN A 313 -9.72 15.87 14.89
N ILE A 314 -10.31 14.96 14.11
CA ILE A 314 -11.69 14.48 14.20
C ILE A 314 -12.14 14.26 15.65
N CYS A 315 -13.11 15.08 16.09
CA CYS A 315 -13.70 14.96 17.42
C CYS A 315 -14.49 13.65 17.54
N GLY A 316 -14.33 12.93 18.66
CA GLY A 316 -15.09 11.71 18.93
C GLY A 316 -14.64 10.46 18.17
N LEU A 317 -13.60 10.53 17.33
CA LEU A 317 -13.05 9.35 16.65
C LEU A 317 -12.43 8.39 17.69
N SER A 318 -13.17 7.34 18.05
CA SER A 318 -12.70 6.33 19.00
C SER A 318 -11.66 5.41 18.37
N MET A 319 -10.79 4.89 19.24
CA MET A 319 -9.89 3.80 18.90
C MET A 319 -10.62 2.51 18.50
N ASP A 320 -11.87 2.35 18.91
CA ASP A 320 -12.70 1.18 18.63
C ASP A 320 -13.12 1.09 17.15
N CYS A 321 -13.10 2.21 16.42
CA CYS A 321 -13.40 2.26 14.99
C CYS A 321 -12.39 1.49 14.12
N PHE A 322 -11.25 1.11 14.69
CA PHE A 322 -10.14 0.45 13.98
C PHE A 322 -10.00 -1.04 14.31
N LEU A 323 -10.88 -1.57 15.18
CA LEU A 323 -10.80 -2.96 15.61
C LEU A 323 -11.06 -3.92 14.44
N PRO A 324 -10.35 -5.07 14.40
CA PRO A 324 -10.64 -6.10 13.42
C PRO A 324 -12.06 -6.66 13.60
N PRO A 325 -12.69 -7.16 12.52
CA PRO A 325 -13.94 -7.89 12.57
C PRO A 325 -13.94 -9.01 13.64
N ALA A 326 -15.08 -9.27 14.27
CA ALA A 326 -15.18 -10.19 15.40
C ALA A 326 -14.95 -11.68 15.04
N ASP A 327 -15.15 -12.03 13.78
CA ASP A 327 -14.86 -13.34 13.19
C ASP A 327 -13.36 -13.66 13.16
N LEU A 328 -12.50 -12.65 12.94
CA LEU A 328 -11.03 -12.80 12.98
C LEU A 328 -10.48 -13.22 14.35
N LYS A 329 -11.18 -12.88 15.44
CA LYS A 329 -10.75 -13.25 16.80
C LYS A 329 -10.97 -14.73 17.13
N ARG A 330 -11.83 -15.43 16.38
CA ARG A 330 -12.15 -16.84 16.66
C ARG A 330 -11.08 -17.82 16.16
N GLU A 331 -10.29 -17.43 15.17
CA GLU A 331 -9.24 -18.29 14.60
C GLU A 331 -7.97 -18.35 15.47
N GLN A 332 -7.72 -17.36 16.32
CA GLN A 332 -6.55 -17.35 17.23
C GLN A 332 -6.80 -18.08 18.57
N GLY A 333 -8.01 -18.57 18.82
CA GLY A 333 -8.40 -19.22 20.08
C GLY A 333 -8.41 -20.75 20.07
N GLY A 334 -7.92 -21.37 18.98
CA GLY A 334 -7.91 -22.82 18.81
C GLY A 334 -6.57 -23.47 19.13
N GLU A 335 -6.03 -23.25 20.33
CA GLU A 335 -5.00 -24.11 20.90
C GLU A 335 -5.45 -24.57 22.30
N GLN A 336 -5.91 -25.82 22.36
CA GLN A 336 -5.73 -26.72 23.50
C GLN A 336 -5.47 -28.13 22.99
#